data_AF-A0A2V7WX06-F1
#
_entry.id   AF-A0A2V7WX06-F1
#
_cell.length_a   1.000
_cell.length_b   1.000
_cell.length_c   1.000
_cell.angle_alpha   90.00
_cell.angle_beta   90.00
_cell.angle_gamma   90.00
#
_symmetry.space_group_name_H-M   'P 1'
#
loop_
_entity.id
_entity.type
_entity.pdbx_description
1 polymer ?
#
loop_
_entity_poly.entity_id
_entity_poly.type
_entity_poly.pdbx_seq_one_letter_code
_entity_poly.pdbx_strand_id
1 'polypeptide(L)' 'FEADRGPDMRYRTSPIGALTTHLKGGFYHDGRFPNLNAVVNHYNKCMNLGLSDSEKGDLIQYLITLKF' A
#
# COMPACT_ATOMS: atom_id res chain seq x y z
N PHE A 1 -20.22 -4.01 6.33
CA PHE A 1 -19.23 -3.04 5.82
C PHE A 1 -19.30 -3.13 4.31
N GLU A 2 -20.15 -2.31 3.70
CA GLU A 2 -20.14 -2.20 2.25
C GLU A 2 -19.02 -1.21 1.91
N ALA A 3 -18.02 -1.69 1.16
CA ALA A 3 -17.01 -0.84 0.58
C ALA A 3 -17.68 -0.05 -0.54
N ASP A 4 -18.41 1.00 -0.16
CA ASP A 4 -19.10 1.87 -1.10
C ASP A 4 -18.00 2.59 -1.90
N ARG A 5 -17.86 2.13 -3.14
CA ARG A 5 -16.93 2.69 -4.11
C ARG A 5 -17.44 4.11 -4.40
N GLY A 6 -16.58 5.04 -4.81
CA GLY A 6 -17.03 6.41 -5.13
C GLY A 6 -18.22 6.41 -6.13
N PRO A 7 -18.85 7.57 -6.41
CA PRO A 7 -20.02 7.64 -7.29
C PRO A 7 -19.82 7.01 -8.69
N ASP A 8 -18.58 6.77 -9.10
CA ASP A 8 -18.17 6.11 -10.34
C ASP A 8 -17.80 4.62 -10.20
N MET A 9 -17.92 4.05 -9.01
CA MET A 9 -17.53 2.69 -8.64
C MET A 9 -16.05 2.36 -8.88
N ARG A 10 -15.15 3.35 -8.88
CA ARG A 10 -13.71 3.15 -9.17
C ARG A 10 -12.85 3.22 -7.91
N TYR A 11 -11.69 2.56 -7.98
CA TYR A 11 -10.65 2.77 -6.99
C TYR A 11 -9.94 4.10 -7.26
N ARG A 12 -9.92 4.96 -6.25
CA ARG A 12 -9.04 6.11 -6.24
C ARG A 12 -7.65 5.65 -5.78
N THR A 13 -6.61 6.03 -6.52
CA THR A 13 -5.24 5.92 -6.03
C THR A 13 -5.08 6.87 -4.84
N SER A 14 -4.93 6.31 -3.64
CA SER A 14 -4.62 7.11 -2.45
C SER A 14 -3.30 7.85 -2.67
N PRO A 15 -3.21 9.15 -2.33
CA PRO A 15 -1.95 9.87 -2.39
C PRO A 15 -0.89 9.15 -1.56
N ILE A 16 0.30 8.96 -2.11
CA ILE A 16 1.37 8.24 -1.43
C ILE A 16 1.83 8.96 -0.15
N GLY A 17 1.69 10.30 -0.10
CA GLY A 17 1.95 11.10 1.09
C GLY A 17 1.03 10.83 2.28
N ALA A 18 -0.11 10.19 2.06
CA ALA A 18 -1.06 9.82 3.10
C ALA A 18 -0.81 8.39 3.62
N LEU A 19 0.33 7.76 3.33
CA LEU A 19 0.66 6.41 3.79
C LEU A 19 0.45 6.20 5.31
N THR A 20 0.69 7.24 6.11
CA THR A 20 0.56 7.19 7.57
C THR A 20 -0.90 7.12 8.06
N THR A 21 -1.89 7.53 7.26
CA THR A 21 -3.31 7.49 7.66
C THR A 21 -3.86 6.06 7.73
N HIS A 22 -3.16 5.11 7.11
CA HIS A 22 -3.52 3.69 7.05
C HIS A 22 -2.69 2.80 8.00
N LEU A 23 -1.84 3.39 8.86
CA LEU A 23 -1.12 2.63 9.89
C LEU A 23 -2.08 1.97 10.88
N LYS A 24 -3.25 2.58 11.10
CA LYS A 24 -4.34 2.03 11.91
C LYS A 24 -5.45 1.55 10.98
N GLY A 25 -5.79 0.27 11.06
CA GLY A 25 -6.82 -0.36 10.22
C GLY A 25 -6.30 -1.05 8.96
N GLY A 26 -5.01 -0.89 8.63
CA GLY A 26 -4.36 -1.56 7.51
C GLY A 26 -4.42 -0.76 6.20
N PHE A 27 -3.63 -1.22 5.24
CA PHE A 27 -3.54 -0.70 3.89
C PHE A 27 -4.61 -1.34 3.00
N TYR A 28 -4.92 -0.65 1.89
CA TYR A 28 -6.07 -0.88 1.01
C TYR A 28 -7.40 -0.45 1.67
N HIS A 29 -8.43 -0.31 0.83
CA HIS A 29 -9.75 0.18 1.24
C HIS A 29 -10.46 -0.75 2.24
N ASP A 30 -10.08 -2.02 2.28
CA ASP A 30 -10.63 -3.05 3.18
C ASP A 30 -9.65 -3.47 4.29
N GLY A 31 -8.50 -2.81 4.40
CA GLY A 31 -7.50 -3.13 5.42
C GLY A 31 -6.81 -4.50 5.25
N ARG A 32 -6.93 -5.15 4.08
CA ARG A 32 -6.42 -6.53 3.87
C ARG A 32 -4.92 -6.70 4.11
N PHE A 33 -4.15 -5.61 4.07
CA PHE A 33 -2.71 -5.65 4.32
C PHE A 33 -2.38 -4.94 5.64
N PRO A 34 -1.84 -5.65 6.64
CA PRO A 34 -1.63 -5.08 7.97
C PRO A 34 -0.43 -4.12 8.04
N ASN A 35 0.50 -4.18 7.09
CA ASN A 35 1.72 -3.38 7.07
C ASN A 35 2.28 -3.19 5.65
N LEU A 36 3.26 -2.30 5.49
CA LEU A 36 3.93 -2.03 4.21
C LEU A 36 4.64 -3.25 3.63
N ASN A 37 5.19 -4.13 4.47
CA ASN A 37 5.80 -5.40 4.01
C ASN A 37 4.79 -6.25 3.23
N ALA A 38 3.58 -6.38 3.75
CA ALA A 38 2.52 -7.15 3.09
C ALA A 38 2.11 -6.52 1.74
N VAL A 39 2.05 -5.19 1.67
CA VAL A 39 1.77 -4.45 0.42
C VAL A 39 2.88 -4.65 -0.61
N VAL A 40 4.14 -4.47 -0.22
CA VAL A 40 5.29 -4.63 -1.12
C VAL A 40 5.40 -6.07 -1.62
N ASN A 41 5.21 -7.07 -0.74
CA ASN A 41 5.19 -8.47 -1.14
C ASN A 41 4.05 -8.77 -2.13
N HIS A 42 2.88 -8.17 -1.94
CA HIS A 42 1.77 -8.31 -2.88
C HIS A 42 2.14 -7.79 -4.28
N TYR A 43 2.70 -6.57 -4.37
CA TYR A 43 3.11 -6.00 -5.66
C TYR A 43 4.27 -6.77 -6.30
N ASN A 44 5.26 -7.18 -5.51
CA ASN A 44 6.37 -8.00 -6.00
C ASN A 44 5.87 -9.28 -6.70
N LYS A 45 4.84 -9.94 -6.14
CA LYS A 45 4.20 -11.11 -6.75
C LYS A 45 3.27 -10.73 -7.91
N CYS A 46 2.36 -9.79 -7.70
CA CYS A 46 1.30 -9.41 -8.65
C CYS A 46 1.88 -8.88 -9.97
N MET A 47 3.01 -8.17 -9.90
CA MET A 47 3.69 -7.59 -11.04
C MET A 47 4.96 -8.36 -11.44
N ASN A 48 5.28 -9.48 -10.77
CA ASN A 48 6.46 -10.30 -11.02
C ASN A 48 7.77 -9.49 -11.06
N LEU A 49 7.99 -8.64 -10.05
CA LEU A 49 9.10 -7.66 -10.03
C LEU A 49 10.45 -8.27 -9.68
N GLY A 50 10.48 -9.44 -9.03
CA GLY A 50 11.73 -10.13 -8.69
C GLY A 50 12.57 -9.43 -7.63
N LEU A 51 11.97 -8.59 -6.79
CA LEU A 51 12.68 -7.84 -5.75
C LEU A 51 13.32 -8.79 -4.73
N SER A 52 14.60 -8.56 -4.47
CA SER A 52 15.31 -9.13 -3.33
C SER A 52 14.79 -8.57 -2.01
N ASP A 53 15.15 -9.22 -0.90
CA ASP A 53 14.70 -8.76 0.42
C ASP A 53 15.32 -7.41 0.82
N SER A 54 16.54 -7.11 0.33
CA SER A 54 17.17 -5.79 0.54
C SER A 54 16.40 -4.69 -0.19
N GLU A 55 16.08 -4.90 -1.47
CA GLU A 55 15.35 -3.90 -2.28
C GLU A 55 13.95 -3.63 -1.72
N LYS A 56 13.26 -4.65 -1.19
CA LYS A 56 11.99 -4.45 -0.47
C LYS A 56 12.19 -3.59 0.77
N GLY A 57 13.25 -3.84 1.54
CA GLY A 57 13.59 -3.05 2.72
C GLY A 57 13.85 -1.59 2.38
N ASP A 58 14.67 -1.33 1.37
CA ASP A 58 14.99 0.02 0.89
C ASP A 58 13.75 0.75 0.38
N LEU A 59 12.90 0.06 -0.39
CA LEU A 59 11.64 0.62 -0.87
C LEU A 59 10.72 1.01 0.30
N ILE A 60 10.60 0.18 1.33
CA ILE A 60 9.77 0.50 2.50
C ILE A 60 10.30 1.73 3.21
N GLN A 61 11.62 1.86 3.40
CA GLN A 61 12.20 3.05 4.00
C GLN A 61 11.91 4.29 3.15
N TYR A 62 12.13 4.21 1.84
CA TYR A 62 11.79 5.30 0.92
C TYR A 62 10.32 5.71 1.01
N LEU A 63 9.39 4.75 1.00
CA LEU A 63 7.95 5.03 1.13
C LEU A 63 7.60 5.75 2.44
N ILE A 64 8.27 5.44 3.54
CA ILE A 64 8.04 6.09 4.84
C ILE A 64 8.61 7.52 4.87
N THR A 65 9.63 7.84 4.07
CA THR A 65 10.17 9.20 3.98
C THR A 65 9.32 10.14 3.12
N LEU A 66 8.43 9.61 2.28
CA LEU A 66 7.48 10.38 1.46
C LEU A 66 6.39 11.02 2.34
N LYS A 67 6.75 12.07 3.08
CA LYS A 67 5.82 12.97 3.76
C LYS A 67 5.65 14.21 2.88
N PHE A 68 4.42 14.47 2.45
CA PHE A 68 4.03 15.68 1.72
C PHE A 68 3.22 16.58 2.64
#